data_AF-A0A2H2ZP45-F1
#
_entry.id   AF-A0A2H2ZP45-F1
#
_cell.length_a   1.000
_cell.length_b   1.000
_cell.length_c   1.000
_cell.angle_alpha   90.00
_cell.angle_beta   90.00
_cell.angle_gamma   90.00
#
_symmetry.space_group_name_H-M   'P 1'
#
loop_
_entity.id
_entity.type
_entity.pdbx_description
1 polymer ?
#
loop_
_entity_poly.entity_id
_entity_poly.type
_entity_poly.pdbx_seq_one_letter_code
_entity_poly.pdbx_strand_id
1 'polypeptide(L)'
;MADSGAGPSGDDIINSYHLPRPLPLWLNSNCAKHIVKGNFMTLSARPKTVEQGEWIAHQVVEHYRNLWNFVQVVHAKEETGNTICNPTTCPRMSAGANHSFTWLNSRREPVELPAHEYMTLMQRWITGKIDDTAIFPTDPAGVSYSHNPAISSTPLSQLTNPGEPDWVGKRSGFPEKFIDICQMIFRQMFRVYAHLYWAHFVEPYYHLNLEKQLNSCFSHFLLTATALDMLGKQELEPMQPLIDLWAANGTFPPESKVYEYASIRAGERLIQLAGVTQ
;
A
#
# COMPACT_ATOMS: atom_id res chain seq x y z
N MET A 1 43.83 -4.32 15.06
CA MET A 1 43.12 -4.80 13.86
C MET A 1 41.65 -4.55 14.13
N ALA A 2 41.12 -3.43 13.61
CA ALA A 2 39.71 -3.12 13.76
C ALA A 2 38.94 -3.97 12.75
N ASP A 3 38.09 -4.86 13.25
CA ASP A 3 37.11 -5.58 12.46
C ASP A 3 36.07 -4.57 11.95
N SER A 4 36.34 -4.02 10.77
CA SER A 4 35.34 -3.27 10.02
C SER A 4 34.37 -4.29 9.44
N GLY A 5 33.38 -4.69 10.23
CA GLY A 5 32.24 -5.49 9.78
C GLY A 5 31.50 -4.72 8.69
N ALA A 6 31.93 -4.88 7.44
CA ALA A 6 31.22 -4.37 6.29
C ALA A 6 29.83 -5.02 6.31
N GLY A 7 28.78 -4.21 6.48
CA GLY A 7 27.40 -4.69 6.42
C GLY A 7 27.12 -5.47 5.12
N PRO A 8 26.03 -6.25 5.08
CA PRO A 8 25.76 -7.18 3.97
C PRO A 8 25.84 -6.50 2.61
N SER A 9 26.43 -7.19 1.63
CA SER A 9 26.55 -6.67 0.26
C SER A 9 25.18 -6.61 -0.42
N GLY A 10 25.06 -5.85 -1.51
CA GLY A 10 23.81 -5.77 -2.28
C GLY A 10 23.35 -7.15 -2.80
N ASP A 11 24.30 -8.03 -3.14
CA ASP A 11 24.01 -9.40 -3.57
C ASP A 11 23.49 -10.26 -2.41
N ASP A 12 24.06 -10.14 -1.21
CA ASP A 12 23.59 -10.87 -0.02
C ASP A 12 22.14 -10.49 0.31
N ILE A 13 21.83 -9.19 0.23
CA ILE A 13 20.49 -8.68 0.49
C ILE A 13 19.49 -9.17 -0.58
N ILE A 14 19.84 -9.11 -1.87
CA ILE A 14 18.98 -9.61 -2.95
C ILE A 14 18.73 -11.12 -2.81
N ASN A 15 19.76 -11.88 -2.42
CA ASN A 15 19.62 -13.32 -2.21
C ASN A 15 18.68 -13.64 -1.04
N SER A 16 18.61 -12.78 -0.01
CA SER A 16 17.68 -12.93 1.11
C SER A 16 16.20 -12.78 0.72
N TYR A 17 15.91 -12.11 -0.40
CA TYR A 17 14.54 -11.96 -0.91
C TYR A 17 14.00 -13.22 -1.60
N HIS A 18 14.85 -14.23 -1.84
CA HIS A 18 14.45 -15.49 -2.48
C HIS A 18 13.68 -15.29 -3.81
N LEU A 19 14.11 -14.32 -4.61
CA LEU A 19 13.50 -14.00 -5.91
C LEU A 19 13.69 -15.15 -6.92
N PRO A 20 12.70 -15.40 -7.81
CA PRO A 20 12.86 -16.37 -8.88
C PRO A 20 13.93 -15.92 -9.90
N ARG A 21 14.46 -16.89 -10.65
CA ARG A 21 15.39 -16.67 -11.77
C ARG A 21 14.77 -17.26 -13.05
N PRO A 22 14.59 -16.48 -14.13
CA PRO A 22 14.94 -15.06 -14.29
C PRO A 22 14.15 -14.14 -13.34
N LEU A 23 14.69 -12.95 -13.08
CA LEU A 23 14.04 -11.97 -12.19
C LEU A 23 12.66 -11.57 -12.75
N PRO A 24 11.67 -11.32 -11.88
CA PRO A 24 10.36 -10.87 -12.33
C PRO A 24 10.44 -9.58 -13.15
N LEU A 25 9.58 -9.46 -14.18
CA LEU A 25 9.60 -8.32 -15.10
C LEU A 25 9.35 -6.97 -14.41
N TRP A 26 8.59 -6.94 -13.32
CA TRP A 26 8.36 -5.73 -12.53
C TRP A 26 9.60 -5.21 -11.79
N LEU A 27 10.69 -5.99 -11.72
CA LEU A 27 12.01 -5.53 -11.26
C LEU A 27 12.89 -5.00 -12.40
N ASN A 28 12.47 -5.12 -13.65
CA ASN A 28 13.20 -4.54 -14.76
C ASN A 28 13.02 -3.02 -14.76
N SER A 29 14.13 -2.26 -14.73
CA SER A 29 14.10 -0.80 -14.72
C SER A 29 13.38 -0.17 -15.93
N ASN A 30 13.24 -0.91 -17.04
CA ASN A 30 12.47 -0.45 -18.19
C ASN A 30 10.94 -0.56 -17.98
N CYS A 31 10.49 -1.53 -17.20
CA CYS A 31 9.08 -1.80 -16.91
C CYS A 31 8.61 -1.14 -15.60
N ALA A 32 9.53 -0.82 -14.69
CA ALA A 32 9.28 -0.17 -13.40
C ALA A 32 9.10 1.38 -13.49
N LYS A 33 8.74 1.91 -14.66
CA LYS A 33 8.60 3.35 -14.93
C LYS A 33 7.22 3.88 -14.50
N HIS A 34 7.15 5.18 -14.22
CA HIS A 34 5.94 5.89 -13.80
C HIS A 34 5.39 6.78 -14.93
N ILE A 35 4.09 7.12 -14.86
CA ILE A 35 3.47 8.09 -15.79
C ILE A 35 3.98 9.49 -15.50
N VAL A 36 4.02 9.85 -14.22
CA VAL A 36 4.39 11.18 -13.77
C VAL A 36 5.82 11.14 -13.22
N LYS A 37 6.65 12.08 -13.68
CA LYS A 37 7.93 12.41 -13.04
C LYS A 37 7.67 13.56 -12.08
N GLY A 38 7.55 13.29 -10.79
CA GLY A 38 7.23 14.32 -9.81
C GLY A 38 7.24 13.81 -8.37
N ASN A 39 7.28 14.73 -7.41
CA ASN A 39 7.25 14.40 -5.99
C ASN A 39 5.81 14.07 -5.55
N PHE A 40 5.46 12.79 -5.55
CA PHE A 40 4.15 12.31 -5.10
C PHE A 40 3.84 12.65 -3.63
N MET A 41 4.83 13.06 -2.81
CA MET A 41 4.58 13.47 -1.42
C MET A 41 3.62 14.65 -1.31
N THR A 42 3.56 15.54 -2.30
CA THR A 42 2.62 16.67 -2.25
C THR A 42 1.16 16.22 -2.35
N LEU A 43 0.90 15.07 -2.99
CA LEU A 43 -0.44 14.49 -3.09
C LEU A 43 -0.86 13.78 -1.80
N SER A 44 0.11 13.26 -1.05
CA SER A 44 -0.09 12.58 0.23
C SER A 44 -0.08 13.53 1.44
N ALA A 45 0.34 14.78 1.25
CA ALA A 45 0.44 15.77 2.32
C ALA A 45 -0.95 16.26 2.76
N ARG A 46 -1.24 16.14 4.05
CA ARG A 46 -2.48 16.66 4.64
C ARG A 46 -2.56 18.19 4.48
N PRO A 47 -3.64 18.75 3.90
CA PRO A 47 -3.87 20.19 3.92
C PRO A 47 -3.93 20.71 5.36
N LYS A 48 -3.27 21.85 5.62
CA LYS A 48 -3.11 22.37 6.98
C LYS A 48 -4.43 22.53 7.73
N THR A 49 -5.50 22.90 7.02
CA THR A 49 -6.86 23.20 7.52
C THR A 49 -7.73 21.96 7.75
N VAL A 50 -7.38 20.81 7.18
CA VAL A 50 -8.18 19.57 7.21
C VAL A 50 -7.81 18.77 8.45
N GLU A 51 -8.80 18.27 9.19
CA GLU A 51 -8.52 17.39 10.34
C GLU A 51 -7.84 16.08 9.90
N GLN A 52 -6.99 15.52 10.76
CA GLN A 52 -6.28 14.27 10.48
C GLN A 52 -7.22 13.07 10.21
N GLY A 53 -8.33 12.95 10.95
CA GLY A 53 -9.32 11.88 10.74
C GLY A 53 -9.95 11.95 9.36
N GLU A 54 -10.44 13.13 8.98
CA GLU A 54 -11.00 13.42 7.65
C GLU A 54 -10.01 13.12 6.52
N TRP A 55 -8.75 13.55 6.69
CA TRP A 55 -7.72 13.27 5.69
C TRP A 55 -7.47 11.76 5.51
N ILE A 56 -7.38 11.01 6.61
CA ILE A 56 -7.20 9.56 6.55
C ILE A 56 -8.41 8.90 5.89
N ALA A 57 -9.63 9.31 6.25
CA ALA A 57 -10.86 8.78 5.65
C ALA A 57 -10.88 8.99 4.13
N HIS A 58 -10.56 10.20 3.68
CA HIS A 58 -10.43 10.51 2.25
C HIS A 58 -9.38 9.62 1.56
N GLN A 59 -8.21 9.46 2.17
CA GLN A 59 -7.14 8.63 1.59
C GLN A 59 -7.52 7.14 1.53
N VAL A 60 -8.26 6.61 2.50
CA VAL A 60 -8.78 5.24 2.45
C VAL A 60 -9.66 5.04 1.22
N VAL A 61 -10.64 5.92 1.01
CA VAL A 61 -11.60 5.82 -0.10
C VAL A 61 -10.88 5.97 -1.45
N GLU A 62 -9.96 6.93 -1.54
CA GLU A 62 -9.24 7.20 -2.78
C GLU A 62 -8.31 6.06 -3.20
N HIS A 63 -7.52 5.53 -2.26
CA HIS A 63 -6.61 4.42 -2.56
C HIS A 63 -7.36 3.12 -2.84
N TYR A 64 -8.49 2.89 -2.17
CA TYR A 64 -9.37 1.76 -2.47
C TYR A 64 -9.94 1.86 -3.89
N ARG A 65 -10.46 3.03 -4.27
CA ARG A 65 -10.99 3.28 -5.62
C ARG A 65 -9.93 3.04 -6.69
N ASN A 66 -8.72 3.54 -6.49
CA ASN A 66 -7.60 3.37 -7.41
C ASN A 66 -7.18 1.90 -7.55
N LEU A 67 -7.06 1.17 -6.43
CA LEU A 67 -6.76 -0.27 -6.46
C LEU A 67 -7.87 -1.06 -7.18
N TRP A 68 -9.13 -0.76 -6.87
CA TRP A 68 -10.27 -1.50 -7.40
C TRP A 68 -10.35 -1.42 -8.93
N ASN A 69 -9.94 -0.30 -9.54
CA ASN A 69 -9.85 -0.17 -10.99
C ASN A 69 -8.91 -1.22 -11.61
N PHE A 70 -7.78 -1.55 -10.96
CA PHE A 70 -6.89 -2.62 -11.44
C PHE A 70 -7.48 -4.01 -11.18
N VAL A 71 -8.06 -4.24 -10.00
CA VAL A 71 -8.72 -5.51 -9.68
C VAL A 71 -9.82 -5.85 -10.69
N GLN A 72 -10.58 -4.85 -11.16
CA GLN A 72 -11.57 -5.05 -12.22
C GLN A 72 -10.99 -5.62 -13.51
N VAL A 73 -9.75 -5.29 -13.87
CA VAL A 73 -9.08 -5.84 -15.07
C VAL A 73 -8.88 -7.34 -14.93
N VAL A 74 -8.37 -7.81 -13.79
CA VAL A 74 -8.15 -9.25 -13.55
C VAL A 74 -9.43 -10.03 -13.27
N HIS A 75 -10.51 -9.33 -12.88
CA HIS A 75 -11.86 -9.88 -12.72
C HIS A 75 -12.69 -9.81 -14.01
N ALA A 76 -12.20 -9.19 -15.07
CA ALA A 76 -12.89 -9.17 -16.35
C ALA A 76 -13.02 -10.61 -16.87
N LYS A 77 -14.21 -10.94 -17.38
CA LYS A 77 -14.47 -12.25 -17.99
C LYS A 77 -13.94 -12.26 -19.40
N GLU A 78 -13.16 -13.28 -19.72
CA GLU A 78 -12.75 -13.59 -21.09
C GLU A 78 -13.91 -14.21 -21.88
N GLU A 79 -13.72 -14.40 -23.18
CA GLU A 79 -14.69 -15.08 -24.06
C GLU A 79 -15.05 -16.49 -23.59
N THR A 80 -14.12 -17.13 -22.85
CA THR A 80 -14.31 -18.45 -22.23
C THR A 80 -15.25 -18.43 -21.03
N GLY A 81 -15.64 -17.24 -20.55
CA GLY A 81 -16.46 -17.04 -19.34
C GLY A 81 -15.66 -17.04 -18.04
N ASN A 82 -14.37 -17.39 -18.08
CA ASN A 82 -13.46 -17.35 -16.94
C ASN A 82 -12.86 -15.96 -16.73
N THR A 83 -12.45 -15.67 -15.51
CA THR A 83 -11.67 -14.47 -15.17
C THR A 83 -10.17 -14.75 -15.28
N ILE A 84 -9.37 -13.72 -15.55
CA ILE A 84 -7.90 -13.83 -15.63
C ILE A 84 -7.32 -14.40 -14.32
N CYS A 85 -7.73 -13.80 -13.20
CA CYS A 85 -7.47 -14.36 -11.88
C CYS A 85 -8.61 -15.31 -11.51
N ASN A 86 -8.33 -16.61 -11.37
CA ASN A 86 -9.32 -17.64 -11.09
C ASN A 86 -8.73 -18.76 -10.20
N PRO A 87 -9.52 -19.74 -9.71
CA PRO A 87 -9.01 -20.81 -8.84
C PRO A 87 -7.92 -21.67 -9.46
N THR A 88 -7.86 -21.78 -10.79
CA THR A 88 -6.85 -22.58 -11.50
C THR A 88 -5.53 -21.82 -11.64
N THR A 89 -5.58 -20.54 -12.01
CA THR A 89 -4.38 -19.70 -12.16
C THR A 89 -3.83 -19.24 -10.81
N CYS A 90 -4.71 -18.93 -9.86
CA CYS A 90 -4.38 -18.39 -8.55
C CYS A 90 -5.16 -19.12 -7.44
N PRO A 91 -4.78 -20.38 -7.12
CA PRO A 91 -5.46 -21.20 -6.12
C PRO A 91 -5.31 -20.66 -4.69
N ARG A 92 -4.36 -19.74 -4.47
CA ARG A 92 -4.13 -19.08 -3.19
C ARG A 92 -3.79 -17.61 -3.39
N MET A 93 -4.11 -16.77 -2.41
CA MET A 93 -3.73 -15.36 -2.38
C MET A 93 -2.27 -15.21 -1.96
N SER A 94 -1.34 -15.02 -2.89
CA SER A 94 0.10 -15.01 -2.60
C SER A 94 0.87 -13.88 -3.27
N ALA A 95 2.01 -13.53 -2.67
CA ALA A 95 3.06 -12.67 -3.21
C ALA A 95 4.34 -13.51 -3.45
N GLY A 96 4.40 -14.18 -4.59
CA GLY A 96 5.46 -15.14 -4.90
C GLY A 96 5.28 -16.49 -4.19
N ALA A 97 6.34 -17.30 -4.17
CA ALA A 97 6.29 -18.65 -3.62
C ALA A 97 6.25 -18.69 -2.08
N ASN A 98 6.90 -17.72 -1.43
CA ASN A 98 7.16 -17.77 0.02
C ASN A 98 6.14 -16.99 0.86
N HIS A 99 5.30 -16.15 0.25
CA HIS A 99 4.32 -15.34 0.97
C HIS A 99 2.89 -15.72 0.57
N SER A 100 2.17 -16.39 1.47
CA SER A 100 0.73 -16.63 1.36
C SER A 100 -0.02 -15.71 2.32
N PHE A 101 -1.11 -15.11 1.85
CA PHE A 101 -1.97 -14.25 2.63
C PHE A 101 -3.25 -14.98 2.99
N THR A 102 -3.43 -15.24 4.29
CA THR A 102 -4.66 -15.83 4.81
C THR A 102 -5.72 -14.78 5.11
N TRP A 103 -6.98 -15.20 5.00
CA TRP A 103 -8.14 -14.43 5.43
C TRP A 103 -8.61 -14.93 6.79
N LEU A 104 -9.15 -14.05 7.64
CA LEU A 104 -9.74 -14.45 8.91
C LEU A 104 -11.24 -14.73 8.72
N ASN A 105 -11.66 -15.97 8.98
CA ASN A 105 -13.08 -16.33 8.92
C ASN A 105 -13.86 -15.74 10.12
N SER A 106 -15.18 -15.98 10.17
CA SER A 106 -16.05 -15.51 11.26
C SER A 106 -15.64 -16.01 12.66
N ARG A 107 -14.86 -17.11 12.73
CA ARG A 107 -14.30 -17.66 13.97
C ARG A 107 -12.89 -17.14 14.29
N ARG A 108 -12.39 -16.16 13.52
CA ARG A 108 -11.04 -15.60 13.59
C ARG A 108 -9.92 -16.61 13.30
N GLU A 109 -10.24 -17.65 12.54
CA GLU A 109 -9.25 -18.63 12.09
C GLU A 109 -8.69 -18.22 10.73
N PRO A 110 -7.36 -18.34 10.52
CA PRO A 110 -6.76 -18.09 9.21
C PRO A 110 -7.16 -19.18 8.23
N VAL A 111 -7.71 -18.79 7.08
CA VAL A 111 -8.07 -19.67 5.96
C VAL A 111 -7.35 -19.23 4.69
N GLU A 112 -6.85 -20.21 3.94
CA GLU A 112 -6.31 -20.00 2.59
C GLU A 112 -7.48 -19.92 1.61
N LEU A 113 -7.46 -18.90 0.76
CA LEU A 113 -8.49 -18.66 -0.24
C LEU A 113 -7.85 -18.45 -1.61
N PRO A 114 -8.51 -18.88 -2.70
CA PRO A 114 -8.15 -18.44 -4.04
C PRO A 114 -8.09 -16.92 -4.14
N ALA A 115 -7.15 -16.38 -4.91
CA ALA A 115 -6.89 -14.95 -4.93
C ALA A 115 -8.09 -14.11 -5.40
N HIS A 116 -8.82 -14.58 -6.42
CA HIS A 116 -10.04 -13.93 -6.91
C HIS A 116 -11.15 -13.84 -5.84
N GLU A 117 -11.29 -14.87 -5.01
CA GLU A 117 -12.26 -14.90 -3.91
C GLU A 117 -11.80 -13.98 -2.77
N TYR A 118 -10.51 -14.00 -2.44
CA TYR A 118 -9.91 -13.07 -1.48
C TYR A 118 -10.17 -11.62 -1.87
N MET A 119 -9.93 -11.24 -3.12
CA MET A 119 -10.18 -9.88 -3.62
C MET A 119 -11.66 -9.49 -3.53
N THR A 120 -12.57 -10.43 -3.80
CA THR A 120 -14.01 -10.23 -3.65
C THR A 120 -14.44 -10.03 -2.20
N LEU A 121 -13.89 -10.83 -1.27
CA LEU A 121 -14.15 -10.67 0.17
C LEU A 121 -13.56 -9.36 0.71
N MET A 122 -12.36 -9.00 0.26
CA MET A 122 -11.72 -7.72 0.57
C MET A 122 -12.60 -6.55 0.12
N GLN A 123 -13.10 -6.57 -1.12
CA GLN A 123 -14.01 -5.55 -1.66
C GLN A 123 -15.25 -5.38 -0.79
N ARG A 124 -15.93 -6.49 -0.48
CA ARG A 124 -17.13 -6.48 0.35
C ARG A 124 -16.84 -5.98 1.76
N TRP A 125 -15.71 -6.40 2.34
CA TRP A 125 -15.32 -6.02 3.68
C TRP A 125 -14.96 -4.53 3.77
N ILE A 126 -14.13 -4.00 2.86
CA ILE A 126 -13.77 -2.57 2.83
C ILE A 126 -15.02 -1.72 2.57
N THR A 127 -15.84 -2.07 1.58
CA THR A 127 -17.06 -1.31 1.24
C THR A 127 -18.02 -1.29 2.42
N GLY A 128 -18.22 -2.43 3.10
CA GLY A 128 -19.05 -2.49 4.31
C GLY A 128 -18.49 -1.69 5.50
N LYS A 129 -17.20 -1.31 5.50
CA LYS A 129 -16.63 -0.37 6.48
C LYS A 129 -16.83 1.07 6.07
N ILE A 130 -16.60 1.40 4.80
CA ILE A 130 -16.75 2.75 4.25
C ILE A 130 -18.22 3.20 4.29
N ASP A 131 -19.16 2.29 4.05
CA ASP A 131 -20.60 2.59 4.05
C ASP A 131 -21.21 2.63 5.47
N ASP A 132 -20.47 2.18 6.49
CA ASP A 132 -20.92 2.20 7.89
C ASP A 132 -20.71 3.60 8.48
N THR A 133 -21.80 4.33 8.66
CA THR A 133 -21.78 5.70 9.19
C THR A 133 -21.29 5.81 10.64
N ALA A 134 -21.21 4.70 11.37
CA ALA A 134 -20.59 4.67 12.69
C ALA A 134 -19.06 4.61 12.63
N ILE A 135 -18.49 4.21 11.49
CA ILE A 135 -17.05 4.12 11.25
C ILE A 135 -16.58 5.30 10.40
N PHE A 136 -17.32 5.62 9.33
CA PHE A 136 -17.10 6.75 8.42
C PHE A 136 -18.32 7.68 8.48
N PRO A 137 -18.35 8.62 9.43
CA PRO A 137 -19.43 9.61 9.52
C PRO A 137 -19.56 10.41 8.23
N THR A 138 -20.79 10.69 7.81
CA THR A 138 -21.09 11.44 6.58
C THR A 138 -21.91 12.70 6.82
N ASP A 139 -22.29 12.99 8.08
CA ASP A 139 -23.03 14.19 8.45
C ASP A 139 -22.13 15.43 8.33
N PRO A 140 -22.43 16.38 7.41
CA PRO A 140 -21.64 17.60 7.26
C PRO A 140 -21.58 18.45 8.53
N ALA A 141 -22.58 18.36 9.42
CA ALA A 141 -22.60 19.09 10.68
C ALA A 141 -21.55 18.57 11.68
N GLY A 142 -21.11 17.32 11.51
CA GLY A 142 -20.07 16.70 12.33
C GLY A 142 -18.65 17.12 11.96
N VAL A 143 -18.42 17.62 10.74
CA VAL A 143 -17.06 17.83 10.20
C VAL A 143 -16.30 18.92 10.98
N SER A 144 -15.10 18.57 11.44
CA SER A 144 -14.20 19.49 12.14
C SER A 144 -13.01 19.93 11.28
N TYR A 145 -12.34 21.00 11.73
CA TYR A 145 -11.15 21.54 11.09
C TYR A 145 -9.91 21.30 11.93
N SER A 146 -8.74 21.29 11.31
CA SER A 146 -7.46 21.22 12.02
C SER A 146 -7.33 22.33 13.07
N HIS A 147 -6.67 22.04 14.19
CA HIS A 147 -6.30 23.07 15.14
C HIS A 147 -5.22 24.01 14.57
N ASN A 148 -5.43 25.33 14.69
CA ASN A 148 -4.43 26.34 14.32
C ASN A 148 -3.69 26.83 15.59
N PRO A 149 -2.43 26.44 15.80
CA PRO A 149 -1.66 26.82 16.98
C PRO A 149 -1.39 28.33 17.09
N ALA A 150 -1.53 29.09 16.00
CA ALA A 150 -1.39 30.55 16.02
C ALA A 150 -2.62 31.27 16.61
N ILE A 151 -3.77 30.59 16.69
CA ILE A 151 -5.04 31.16 17.19
C ILE A 151 -5.34 30.68 18.61
N SER A 152 -5.01 29.42 18.92
CA SER A 152 -5.15 28.84 20.25
C SER A 152 -4.01 27.87 20.48
N SER A 153 -3.43 27.85 21.69
CA SER A 153 -2.40 26.87 22.06
C SER A 153 -2.97 25.52 22.47
N THR A 154 -4.27 25.47 22.79
CA THR A 154 -4.93 24.30 23.36
C THR A 154 -6.00 23.80 22.38
N PRO A 155 -5.98 22.51 22.00
CA PRO A 155 -7.03 21.91 21.19
C PRO A 155 -8.39 22.06 21.87
N LEU A 156 -9.44 22.40 21.10
CA LEU A 156 -10.78 22.56 21.66
C LEU A 156 -11.29 21.30 22.39
N SER A 157 -10.84 20.11 21.97
CA SER A 157 -11.12 18.84 22.64
C SER A 157 -10.69 18.82 24.11
N GLN A 158 -9.58 19.48 24.44
CA GLN A 158 -9.04 19.56 25.80
C GLN A 158 -9.72 20.65 26.65
N LEU A 159 -10.41 21.60 26.02
CA LEU A 159 -11.13 22.68 26.72
C LEU A 159 -12.53 22.24 27.16
N THR A 160 -13.18 21.34 26.41
CA THR A 160 -14.54 20.89 26.70
C THR A 160 -14.61 19.94 27.90
N ASN A 161 -13.66 19.01 28.05
CA ASN A 161 -13.65 18.04 29.15
C ASN A 161 -12.22 17.67 29.58
N PRO A 162 -11.67 18.29 30.64
CA PRO A 162 -10.36 17.93 31.18
C PRO A 162 -10.35 16.49 31.71
N GLY A 163 -9.64 15.58 31.02
CA GLY A 163 -9.49 14.17 31.41
C GLY A 163 -10.19 13.15 30.51
N GLU A 164 -10.92 13.58 29.50
CA GLU A 164 -11.49 12.67 28.51
C GLU A 164 -10.40 12.23 27.51
N PRO A 165 -10.31 10.93 27.14
CA PRO A 165 -9.35 10.46 26.15
C PRO A 165 -9.56 11.17 24.81
N ASP A 166 -8.45 11.64 24.21
CA ASP A 166 -8.43 12.28 22.90
C ASP A 166 -7.87 11.29 21.88
N TRP A 167 -8.50 11.21 20.70
CA TRP A 167 -8.09 10.33 19.62
C TRP A 167 -8.28 11.01 18.26
N VAL A 168 -7.64 10.46 17.24
CA VAL A 168 -7.66 11.04 15.90
C VAL A 168 -9.08 10.99 15.32
N GLY A 169 -9.59 12.15 14.90
CA GLY A 169 -10.91 12.26 14.27
C GLY A 169 -12.08 12.36 15.26
N LYS A 170 -11.82 12.38 16.57
CA LYS A 170 -12.88 12.48 17.59
C LYS A 170 -13.86 13.64 17.34
N ARG A 171 -13.35 14.80 16.95
CA ARG A 171 -14.17 16.00 16.72
C ARG A 171 -15.01 15.93 15.46
N SER A 172 -14.61 15.09 14.50
CA SER A 172 -15.42 14.78 13.32
C SER A 172 -16.29 13.53 13.49
N GLY A 173 -16.41 13.02 14.72
CA GLY A 173 -17.27 11.89 15.06
C GLY A 173 -16.68 10.51 14.74
N PHE A 174 -15.41 10.42 14.35
CA PHE A 174 -14.77 9.13 14.11
C PHE A 174 -14.63 8.33 15.41
N PRO A 175 -14.82 7.00 15.39
CA PRO A 175 -14.71 6.17 16.59
C PRO A 175 -13.25 6.03 17.06
N GLU A 176 -13.05 5.67 18.33
CA GLU A 176 -11.72 5.50 18.93
C GLU A 176 -10.83 4.52 18.15
N LYS A 177 -11.42 3.45 17.59
CA LYS A 177 -10.72 2.42 16.81
C LYS A 177 -10.57 2.75 15.32
N PHE A 178 -10.87 3.99 14.91
CA PHE A 178 -10.85 4.39 13.51
C PHE A 178 -9.50 4.14 12.83
N ILE A 179 -8.40 4.49 13.51
CA ILE A 179 -7.04 4.30 12.98
C ILE A 179 -6.73 2.81 12.78
N ASP A 180 -7.07 1.96 13.74
CA ASP A 180 -6.84 0.51 13.64
C ASP A 180 -7.58 -0.09 12.44
N ILE A 181 -8.82 0.36 12.22
CA ILE A 181 -9.65 -0.06 11.07
C ILE A 181 -9.00 0.40 9.75
N CYS A 182 -8.53 1.65 9.68
CA CYS A 182 -7.84 2.17 8.50
C CYS A 182 -6.54 1.41 8.21
N GLN A 183 -5.74 1.11 9.23
CA GLN A 183 -4.54 0.27 9.12
C GLN A 183 -4.88 -1.14 8.61
N MET A 184 -5.99 -1.74 9.08
CA MET A 184 -6.46 -3.02 8.54
C MET A 184 -6.81 -2.91 7.05
N ILE A 185 -7.51 -1.85 6.64
CA ILE A 185 -7.88 -1.59 5.24
C ILE A 185 -6.62 -1.44 4.37
N PHE A 186 -5.64 -0.63 4.77
CA PHE A 186 -4.39 -0.47 4.03
C PHE A 186 -3.59 -1.78 3.93
N ARG A 187 -3.55 -2.60 4.98
CA ARG A 187 -2.92 -3.93 4.92
C ARG A 187 -3.60 -4.85 3.89
N GLN A 188 -4.93 -4.83 3.82
CA GLN A 188 -5.65 -5.60 2.80
C GLN A 188 -5.35 -5.10 1.39
N MET A 189 -5.33 -3.78 1.18
CA MET A 189 -4.98 -3.19 -0.12
C MET A 189 -3.55 -3.53 -0.56
N PHE A 190 -2.58 -3.47 0.35
CA PHE A 190 -1.18 -3.82 0.06
C PHE A 190 -1.05 -5.28 -0.42
N ARG A 191 -1.72 -6.22 0.26
CA ARG A 191 -1.70 -7.64 -0.13
C ARG A 191 -2.21 -7.85 -1.56
N VAL A 192 -3.24 -7.10 -1.94
CA VAL A 192 -3.77 -7.16 -3.31
C VAL A 192 -2.80 -6.55 -4.30
N TYR A 193 -2.21 -5.38 -4.04
CA TYR A 193 -1.15 -4.85 -4.89
C TYR A 193 0.00 -5.87 -5.07
N ALA A 194 0.49 -6.45 -3.97
CA ALA A 194 1.55 -7.45 -4.04
C ALA A 194 1.15 -8.63 -4.93
N HIS A 195 -0.06 -9.16 -4.78
CA HIS A 195 -0.56 -10.21 -5.65
C HIS A 195 -0.61 -9.80 -7.13
N LEU A 196 -1.09 -8.58 -7.43
CA LEU A 196 -1.14 -8.06 -8.80
C LEU A 196 0.25 -7.99 -9.44
N TYR A 197 1.27 -7.58 -8.71
CA TYR A 197 2.65 -7.57 -9.22
C TYR A 197 3.21 -8.99 -9.41
N TRP A 198 3.04 -9.86 -8.41
CA TRP A 198 3.64 -11.19 -8.41
C TRP A 198 2.98 -12.15 -9.40
N ALA A 199 1.66 -12.07 -9.59
CA ALA A 199 0.89 -13.01 -10.42
C ALA A 199 0.43 -12.43 -11.76
N HIS A 200 0.18 -11.11 -11.83
CA HIS A 200 -0.55 -10.51 -12.96
C HIS A 200 0.16 -9.33 -13.64
N PHE A 201 1.42 -9.02 -13.28
CA PHE A 201 2.12 -7.89 -13.86
C PHE A 201 2.30 -8.01 -15.37
N VAL A 202 2.71 -9.20 -15.85
CA VAL A 202 2.91 -9.44 -17.29
C VAL A 202 1.56 -9.56 -17.99
N GLU A 203 0.73 -10.49 -17.54
CA GLU A 203 -0.63 -10.71 -18.01
C GLU A 203 -1.62 -10.34 -16.89
N PRO A 204 -2.42 -9.25 -17.05
CA PRO A 204 -2.62 -8.49 -18.28
C PRO A 204 -1.86 -7.16 -18.35
N TYR A 205 -1.32 -6.64 -17.24
CA TYR A 205 -1.00 -5.20 -17.15
C TYR A 205 0.08 -4.74 -18.12
N TYR A 206 1.18 -5.50 -18.27
CA TYR A 206 2.24 -5.16 -19.22
C TYR A 206 1.74 -5.27 -20.67
N HIS A 207 1.01 -6.33 -21.02
CA HIS A 207 0.47 -6.50 -22.38
C HIS A 207 -0.57 -5.44 -22.76
N LEU A 208 -1.30 -4.90 -21.78
CA LEU A 208 -2.26 -3.81 -21.97
C LEU A 208 -1.63 -2.41 -21.87
N ASN A 209 -0.31 -2.29 -21.68
CA ASN A 209 0.39 -1.03 -21.43
C ASN A 209 -0.17 -0.25 -20.21
N LEU A 210 -0.55 -0.97 -19.17
CA LEU A 210 -1.07 -0.44 -17.89
C LEU A 210 -0.03 -0.47 -16.78
N GLU A 211 1.19 -0.95 -17.04
CA GLU A 211 2.24 -1.12 -16.04
C GLU A 211 2.62 0.22 -15.39
N LYS A 212 2.66 1.31 -16.16
CA LYS A 212 3.01 2.64 -15.62
C LYS A 212 1.93 3.20 -14.72
N GLN A 213 0.66 2.93 -15.03
CA GLN A 213 -0.50 3.29 -14.23
C GLN A 213 -0.43 2.55 -12.90
N LEU A 214 -0.20 1.23 -12.96
CA LEU A 214 -0.06 0.38 -11.76
C LEU A 214 1.11 0.85 -10.89
N ASN A 215 2.26 1.16 -11.48
CA ASN A 215 3.42 1.70 -10.78
C ASN A 215 3.11 3.04 -10.10
N SER A 216 2.43 3.96 -10.80
CA SER A 216 2.09 5.30 -10.29
C SER A 216 1.09 5.24 -9.14
N CYS A 217 0.07 4.38 -9.23
CA CYS A 217 -0.87 4.17 -8.15
C CYS A 217 -0.21 3.49 -6.94
N PHE A 218 0.65 2.48 -7.17
CA PHE A 218 1.28 1.74 -6.07
C PHE A 218 2.35 2.57 -5.35
N SER A 219 3.18 3.32 -6.07
CA SER A 219 4.16 4.24 -5.43
C SER A 219 3.45 5.32 -4.61
N HIS A 220 2.37 5.92 -5.13
CA HIS A 220 1.55 6.88 -4.39
C HIS A 220 0.88 6.24 -3.16
N PHE A 221 0.41 5.00 -3.29
CA PHE A 221 -0.13 4.22 -2.18
C PHE A 221 0.92 4.01 -1.06
N LEU A 222 2.14 3.58 -1.40
CA LEU A 222 3.22 3.37 -0.43
C LEU A 222 3.64 4.65 0.28
N LEU A 223 3.79 5.75 -0.47
CA LEU A 223 4.12 7.06 0.10
C LEU A 223 3.03 7.52 1.08
N THR A 224 1.76 7.40 0.69
CA THR A 224 0.64 7.79 1.55
C THR A 224 0.53 6.88 2.78
N ALA A 225 0.61 5.57 2.58
CA ALA A 225 0.45 4.59 3.64
C ALA A 225 1.52 4.73 4.72
N THR A 226 2.78 4.96 4.31
CA THR A 226 3.88 5.18 5.26
C THR A 226 3.81 6.57 5.90
N ALA A 227 3.48 7.62 5.15
CA ALA A 227 3.34 8.98 5.69
C ALA A 227 2.25 9.09 6.77
N LEU A 228 1.16 8.33 6.63
CA LEU A 228 0.04 8.28 7.57
C LEU A 228 0.16 7.18 8.64
N ASP A 229 1.29 6.46 8.70
CA ASP A 229 1.49 5.33 9.62
C ASP A 229 0.42 4.22 9.49
N MET A 230 -0.06 4.01 8.26
CA MET A 230 -1.00 2.94 7.91
C MET A 230 -0.30 1.60 7.66
N LEU A 231 0.96 1.64 7.23
CA LEU A 231 1.82 0.47 7.00
C LEU A 231 3.23 0.71 7.54
N GLY A 232 3.76 -0.25 8.30
CA GLY A 232 5.14 -0.28 8.76
C GLY A 232 6.06 -1.08 7.84
N LYS A 233 7.36 -1.10 8.19
CA LYS A 233 8.41 -1.80 7.43
C LYS A 233 8.15 -3.31 7.28
N GLN A 234 7.58 -3.95 8.31
CA GLN A 234 7.37 -5.39 8.30
C GLN A 234 6.31 -5.81 7.28
N GLU A 235 5.26 -5.00 7.13
CA GLU A 235 4.17 -5.27 6.19
C GLU A 235 4.58 -5.09 4.74
N LEU A 236 5.58 -4.24 4.46
CA LEU A 236 6.07 -3.95 3.11
C LEU A 236 7.00 -5.02 2.55
N GLU A 237 7.48 -5.96 3.38
CA GLU A 237 8.48 -6.96 3.04
C GLU A 237 8.22 -7.70 1.71
N PRO A 238 6.98 -8.15 1.38
CA PRO A 238 6.73 -8.90 0.15
C PRO A 238 7.00 -8.12 -1.15
N MET A 239 7.11 -6.79 -1.06
CA MET A 239 7.42 -5.88 -2.16
C MET A 239 8.72 -5.09 -1.92
N GLN A 240 9.51 -5.45 -0.90
CA GLN A 240 10.79 -4.80 -0.59
C GLN A 240 11.74 -4.68 -1.80
N PRO A 241 11.87 -5.69 -2.68
CA PRO A 241 12.74 -5.59 -3.85
C PRO A 241 12.34 -4.43 -4.81
N LEU A 242 11.04 -4.20 -4.99
CA LEU A 242 10.54 -3.10 -5.81
C LEU A 242 10.72 -1.75 -5.11
N ILE A 243 10.50 -1.71 -3.80
CA ILE A 243 10.70 -0.51 -2.98
C ILE A 243 12.16 -0.06 -3.03
N ASP A 244 13.09 -1.00 -2.89
CA ASP A 244 14.53 -0.72 -2.95
C ASP A 244 14.95 -0.21 -4.32
N LEU A 245 14.45 -0.85 -5.39
CA LEU A 245 14.66 -0.40 -6.77
C LEU A 245 14.17 1.05 -6.99
N TRP A 246 12.98 1.37 -6.49
CA TRP A 246 12.38 2.71 -6.60
C TRP A 246 13.06 3.75 -5.71
N ALA A 247 13.59 3.36 -4.56
CA ALA A 247 14.40 4.26 -3.74
C ALA A 247 15.73 4.58 -4.43
N ALA A 248 16.42 3.57 -4.97
CA ALA A 248 17.71 3.75 -5.65
C ALA A 248 17.60 4.53 -6.98
N ASN A 249 16.48 4.40 -7.71
CA ASN A 249 16.27 5.12 -8.96
C ASN A 249 15.71 6.56 -8.79
N GLY A 250 15.54 7.00 -7.54
CA GLY A 250 15.07 8.36 -7.21
C GLY A 250 13.55 8.56 -7.34
N THR A 251 12.75 7.49 -7.40
CA THR A 251 11.28 7.60 -7.38
C THR A 251 10.80 8.12 -6.02
N PHE A 252 11.37 7.60 -4.94
CA PHE A 252 11.01 8.01 -3.59
C PHE A 252 11.87 9.16 -3.09
N PRO A 253 11.28 10.26 -2.59
CA PRO A 253 12.03 11.35 -1.98
C PRO A 253 12.81 10.85 -0.75
N PRO A 254 14.07 11.29 -0.53
CA PRO A 254 14.87 10.87 0.62
C PRO A 254 14.23 11.16 1.97
N GLU A 255 13.38 12.19 2.06
CA GLU A 255 12.65 12.59 3.26
C GLU A 255 11.40 11.74 3.56
N SER A 256 11.05 10.79 2.68
CA SER A 256 9.87 9.95 2.84
C SER A 256 10.16 8.72 3.70
N LYS A 257 9.21 8.33 4.56
CA LYS A 257 9.32 7.12 5.41
C LYS A 257 9.55 5.84 4.60
N VAL A 258 8.95 5.72 3.41
CA VAL A 258 9.19 4.57 2.52
C VAL A 258 10.65 4.49 2.05
N TYR A 259 11.31 5.62 1.83
CA TYR A 259 12.74 5.66 1.51
C TYR A 259 13.60 5.20 2.69
N GLU A 260 13.24 5.61 3.92
CA GLU A 260 13.92 5.15 5.14
C GLU A 260 13.82 3.63 5.36
N TYR A 261 12.74 3.01 4.86
CA TYR A 261 12.55 1.56 4.95
C TYR A 261 13.35 0.79 3.90
N ALA A 262 13.82 1.46 2.84
CA ALA A 262 14.47 0.86 1.69
C ALA A 262 15.97 0.58 1.92
N SER A 263 16.47 -0.44 1.24
CA SER A 263 17.91 -0.72 1.08
C SER A 263 18.43 -0.17 -0.25
N ILE A 264 19.07 1.00 -0.22
CA ILE A 264 19.63 1.63 -1.42
C ILE A 264 20.65 0.72 -2.11
N ARG A 265 21.48 0.00 -1.34
CA ARG A 265 22.47 -0.94 -1.87
C ARG A 265 21.85 -2.08 -2.67
N ALA A 266 20.71 -2.62 -2.22
CA ALA A 266 19.99 -3.65 -2.94
C ALA A 266 19.37 -3.09 -4.22
N GLY A 267 18.78 -1.89 -4.14
CA GLY A 267 18.22 -1.19 -5.29
C GLY A 267 19.25 -0.90 -6.39
N GLU A 268 20.41 -0.33 -6.03
CA GLU A 268 21.52 -0.09 -6.96
C GLU A 268 21.97 -1.36 -7.66
N ARG A 269 22.04 -2.47 -6.91
CA ARG A 269 22.40 -3.77 -7.47
C ARG A 269 21.33 -4.32 -8.42
N LEU A 270 20.04 -4.16 -8.09
CA LEU A 270 18.95 -4.52 -9.01
C LEU A 270 19.01 -3.73 -10.32
N ILE A 271 19.35 -2.43 -10.27
CA ILE A 271 19.55 -1.60 -11.47
C ILE A 271 20.71 -2.13 -12.32
N GLN A 272 21.84 -2.48 -11.69
CA GLN A 272 22.98 -3.07 -12.41
C GLN A 272 22.60 -4.36 -13.11
N LEU A 273 21.85 -5.24 -12.43
CA LEU A 273 21.39 -6.51 -13.00
C LEU A 273 20.44 -6.32 -14.19
N ALA A 274 19.64 -5.25 -14.19
CA ALA A 274 18.78 -4.90 -15.32
C ALA A 274 19.54 -4.29 -16.51
N GLY A 275 20.69 -3.66 -16.27
CA GLY A 275 21.57 -3.09 -17.30
C GLY A 275 22.50 -4.09 -17.98
N VAL A 276 22.71 -5.26 -17.38
CA VAL A 276 23.39 -6.39 -18.03
C VAL A 276 22.34 -7.15 -18.84
N THR A 277 22.21 -6.79 -20.12
CA THR A 277 21.43 -7.50 -21.13
C THR A 277 21.56 -9.01 -20.95
N GLN A 278 20.44 -9.70 -20.67
CA GLN A 278 20.29 -11.13 -20.94
C GLN A 278 20.05 -11.33 -22.42
#